data_AF-A0A7J4UQ60-F1
#
_entry.id   AF-A0A7J4UQ60-F1
#
_cell.length_a   1.000
_cell.length_b   1.000
_cell.length_c   1.000
_cell.angle_alpha   90.00
_cell.angle_beta   90.00
_cell.angle_gamma   90.00
#
_symmetry.space_group_name_H-M   'P 1'
#
loop_
_entity.id
_entity.type
_entity.pdbx_description
1 polymer ?
#
loop_
_entity_poly.entity_id
_entity_poly.type
_entity_poly.pdbx_seq_one_letter_code
_entity_poly.pdbx_strand_id
1 'polypeptide(L)'
;MSLLGKMEQTQDREYRDFTSLLSGERVSLPYSGEYENPAYQSGASSIVHGYDIGGTLASAQNRDIAIREILGLEDGEDIKSSLFVDSDVTRRVSTAQEEGIKTGKIKVDALDGVVEQLSEERDKGEDRALVTVGTYQMARSFIYGAGLEDYVTALTTSEEAGTGNQKTVEMFVDVYERLKERGKTMKTYCDDSERDAKAAVEASKIIEERYDDGFTIFLVKRDAEDEEVGLNQDGYIVIRSIRDKSQFVGLENE
;
A
#
# COMPACT_ATOMS: atom_id res chain seq x y z
N MET A 1 -9.41 -29.45 -15.07
CA MET A 1 -7.96 -29.31 -14.86
C MET A 1 -7.78 -28.42 -13.64
N SER A 2 -7.14 -28.92 -12.59
CA SER A 2 -6.99 -28.22 -11.32
C SER A 2 -5.87 -27.19 -11.43
N LEU A 3 -6.21 -25.90 -11.32
CA LEU A 3 -5.30 -24.79 -11.07
C LEU A 3 -4.91 -24.81 -9.59
N LEU A 4 -4.17 -25.83 -9.18
CA LEU A 4 -3.37 -25.75 -7.96
C LEU A 4 -2.17 -24.89 -8.32
N GLY A 5 -2.30 -23.60 -8.00
CA GLY A 5 -1.26 -22.60 -8.13
C GLY A 5 0.04 -23.16 -7.56
N LYS A 6 1.03 -23.30 -8.44
CA LYS A 6 2.40 -23.43 -8.00
C LYS A 6 2.68 -22.15 -7.22
N MET A 7 2.75 -22.26 -5.89
CA MET A 7 3.61 -21.40 -5.11
C MET A 7 5.00 -21.53 -5.74
N GLU A 8 5.33 -20.65 -6.69
CA GLU A 8 6.71 -20.39 -7.02
C GLU A 8 7.39 -20.06 -5.70
N GLN A 9 8.34 -20.91 -5.32
CA GLN A 9 9.17 -20.66 -4.16
C GLN A 9 9.78 -19.27 -4.37
N THR A 10 9.56 -18.39 -3.39
CA THR A 10 10.15 -17.03 -3.37
C THR A 10 11.66 -17.05 -3.62
N GLN A 11 12.34 -18.18 -3.40
CA GLN A 11 13.79 -18.37 -3.54
C GLN A 11 14.39 -17.95 -4.89
N ASP A 12 13.64 -17.96 -6.00
CA ASP A 12 14.15 -17.57 -7.34
C ASP A 12 13.77 -16.14 -7.76
N ARG A 13 13.01 -15.40 -6.93
CA ARG A 13 12.56 -14.04 -7.24
C ARG A 13 13.52 -13.00 -6.68
N GLU A 14 13.88 -12.01 -7.50
CA GLU A 14 14.71 -10.88 -7.10
C GLU A 14 13.86 -9.74 -6.51
N TYR A 15 14.44 -9.01 -5.55
CA TYR A 15 13.81 -7.80 -5.04
C TYR A 15 13.85 -6.72 -6.13
N ARG A 16 12.67 -6.18 -6.43
CA ARG A 16 12.52 -5.07 -7.35
C ARG A 16 12.34 -3.78 -6.57
N ASP A 17 13.03 -2.73 -7.01
CA ASP A 17 12.73 -1.37 -6.58
C ASP A 17 11.53 -0.80 -7.35
N PHE A 18 10.75 0.02 -6.68
CA PHE A 18 9.54 0.64 -7.21
C PHE A 18 9.75 2.13 -7.36
N THR A 19 9.13 2.69 -8.40
CA THR A 19 9.18 4.14 -8.60
C THR A 19 8.53 4.85 -7.43
N SER A 20 9.26 5.78 -6.82
CA SER A 20 8.70 6.77 -5.93
C SER A 20 8.05 7.91 -6.72
N LEU A 21 6.87 8.35 -6.26
CA LEU A 21 6.21 9.53 -6.79
C LEU A 21 6.77 10.84 -6.21
N LEU A 22 7.33 10.80 -5.00
CA LEU A 22 7.78 11.98 -4.25
C LEU A 22 9.25 12.31 -4.47
N SER A 23 10.07 11.33 -4.80
CA SER A 23 11.53 11.48 -4.87
C SER A 23 12.07 11.62 -6.30
N GLY A 24 13.28 12.18 -6.40
CA GLY A 24 14.06 12.26 -7.64
C GLY A 24 14.75 10.93 -7.99
N GLU A 25 15.74 10.98 -8.89
CA GLU A 25 16.42 9.80 -9.45
C GLU A 25 17.21 8.97 -8.43
N ARG A 26 17.75 9.61 -7.38
CA ARG A 26 18.41 8.92 -6.26
C ARG A 26 17.68 9.25 -4.98
N VAL A 27 17.24 8.22 -4.29
CA VAL A 27 16.49 8.36 -3.03
C VAL A 27 17.41 8.00 -1.87
N SER A 28 17.38 8.81 -0.82
CA SER A 28 18.07 8.55 0.44
C SER A 28 17.05 8.61 1.56
N LEU A 29 16.69 7.46 2.11
CA LEU A 29 15.70 7.34 3.17
C LEU A 29 16.37 7.02 4.52
N PRO A 30 15.85 7.58 5.64
CA PRO A 30 16.51 7.50 6.95
C PRO A 30 16.66 6.08 7.51
N TYR A 31 15.77 5.17 7.14
CA TYR A 31 15.72 3.79 7.64
C TYR A 31 16.01 2.78 6.53
N SER A 32 15.49 2.98 5.32
CA SER A 32 15.66 2.07 4.19
C SER A 32 16.98 2.24 3.45
N GLY A 33 17.73 3.31 3.74
CA GLY A 33 19.00 3.60 3.06
C GLY A 33 18.80 4.22 1.68
N GLU A 34 19.79 4.04 0.82
CA GLU A 34 19.80 4.62 -0.53
C GLU A 34 19.39 3.59 -1.60
N TYR A 35 18.64 4.05 -2.60
CA TYR A 35 18.33 3.28 -3.80
C TYR A 35 18.19 4.20 -5.03
N GLU A 36 18.32 3.61 -6.22
CA GLU A 36 18.04 4.29 -7.48
C GLU A 36 16.53 4.25 -7.73
N ASN A 37 15.90 5.40 -7.91
CA ASN A 37 14.48 5.51 -8.21
C ASN A 37 14.24 5.06 -9.67
N PRO A 38 13.57 3.92 -9.91
CA PRO A 38 13.30 3.49 -11.26
C PRO A 38 12.40 4.50 -11.98
N ALA A 39 12.61 4.67 -13.29
CA ALA A 39 11.73 5.50 -14.09
C ALA A 39 10.27 5.03 -14.00
N TYR A 40 9.33 5.98 -13.91
CA TYR A 40 7.90 5.68 -13.83
C TYR A 40 7.43 4.95 -15.09
N GLN A 41 7.10 3.66 -14.95
CA GLN A 41 6.63 2.81 -16.05
C GLN A 41 5.11 2.70 -16.01
N SER A 42 4.46 3.59 -16.73
CA SER A 42 3.02 3.72 -16.71
C SER A 42 2.31 2.87 -17.76
N GLY A 43 1.09 2.43 -17.43
CA GLY A 43 0.13 1.87 -18.37
C GLY A 43 -0.45 2.90 -19.35
N ALA A 44 -1.22 2.40 -20.32
CA ALA A 44 -1.79 3.19 -21.41
C ALA A 44 -2.90 4.16 -20.97
N SER A 45 -3.60 3.87 -19.87
CA SER A 45 -4.69 4.70 -19.33
C SER A 45 -4.14 5.85 -18.48
N SER A 46 -4.86 6.98 -18.40
CA SER A 46 -4.53 8.07 -17.48
C SER A 46 -4.94 7.79 -16.03
N ILE A 47 -5.63 6.68 -15.77
CA ILE A 47 -6.22 6.34 -14.47
C ILE A 47 -5.20 5.64 -13.57
N VAL A 48 -5.23 6.01 -12.29
CA VAL A 48 -4.48 5.37 -11.21
C VAL A 48 -5.43 4.93 -10.11
N HIS A 49 -5.26 3.72 -9.62
CA HIS A 49 -5.88 3.22 -8.40
C HIS A 49 -4.84 3.20 -7.28
N GLY A 50 -5.14 3.91 -6.20
CA GLY A 50 -4.34 3.96 -4.98
C GLY A 50 -4.71 2.84 -4.01
N TYR A 51 -3.71 2.32 -3.30
CA TYR A 51 -3.90 1.29 -2.27
C TYR A 51 -2.93 1.46 -1.10
N ASP A 52 -3.35 1.13 0.10
CA ASP A 52 -2.45 0.63 1.14
C ASP A 52 -2.04 -0.83 0.84
N ILE A 53 -0.95 -1.33 1.44
CA ILE A 53 -0.55 -2.72 1.29
C ILE A 53 -1.00 -3.62 2.44
N GLY A 54 -0.74 -3.24 3.69
CA GLY A 54 -0.82 -4.12 4.84
C GLY A 54 -2.23 -4.15 5.40
N GLY A 55 -2.92 -5.28 5.29
CA GLY A 55 -4.34 -5.40 5.66
C GLY A 55 -5.29 -5.03 4.52
N THR A 56 -4.83 -4.25 3.54
CA THR A 56 -5.58 -3.98 2.30
C THR A 56 -5.30 -5.02 1.20
N LEU A 57 -4.05 -5.11 0.73
CA LEU A 57 -3.64 -6.02 -0.36
C LEU A 57 -3.01 -7.33 0.12
N ALA A 58 -2.30 -7.28 1.24
CA ALA A 58 -1.53 -8.42 1.72
C ALA A 58 -1.57 -8.51 3.24
N SER A 59 -1.37 -9.72 3.75
CA SER A 59 -1.27 -9.99 5.19
C SER A 59 -0.07 -10.86 5.49
N ALA A 60 0.55 -10.63 6.65
CA ALA A 60 1.66 -11.45 7.13
C ALA A 60 1.25 -12.23 8.39
N GLN A 61 1.46 -13.54 8.36
CA GLN A 61 1.24 -14.40 9.51
C GLN A 61 2.50 -14.43 10.39
N ASN A 62 2.32 -14.37 11.72
CA ASN A 62 3.38 -14.48 12.72
C ASN A 62 4.55 -13.47 12.56
N ARG A 63 4.33 -12.37 11.84
CA ARG A 63 5.35 -11.34 11.55
C ARG A 63 6.08 -10.89 12.82
N ASP A 64 5.32 -10.42 13.81
CA ASP A 64 5.90 -9.81 15.01
C ASP A 64 6.64 -10.86 15.86
N ILE A 65 6.16 -12.10 15.89
CA ILE A 65 6.85 -13.22 16.57
C ILE A 65 8.19 -13.48 15.89
N ALA A 66 8.21 -13.66 14.57
CA ALA A 66 9.43 -13.92 13.83
C ALA A 66 10.44 -12.77 13.92
N ILE A 67 9.99 -11.51 13.91
CA ILE A 67 10.87 -10.35 14.07
C ILE A 67 11.51 -10.34 15.46
N ARG A 68 10.76 -10.63 16.53
CA ARG A 68 11.32 -10.73 17.89
C ARG A 68 12.37 -11.83 17.97
N GLU A 69 12.09 -13.00 17.40
CA GLU A 69 13.04 -14.12 17.36
C GLU A 69 14.33 -13.75 16.59
N ILE A 70 14.22 -13.09 15.44
CA ILE A 70 15.38 -12.64 14.63
C ILE A 70 16.22 -11.61 15.39
N LEU A 71 15.56 -10.69 16.10
CA LEU A 71 16.23 -9.59 16.80
C LEU A 71 16.67 -9.95 18.22
N GLY A 72 16.29 -11.12 18.74
CA GLY A 72 16.56 -11.56 20.11
C GLY A 72 15.86 -10.71 21.18
N LEU A 73 14.66 -10.21 20.87
CA LEU A 73 13.85 -9.38 21.78
C LEU A 73 13.05 -10.24 22.76
N GLU A 74 12.77 -9.72 23.95
CA GLU A 74 11.94 -10.43 24.94
C GLU A 74 10.47 -10.54 24.49
N ASP A 75 9.81 -11.61 24.96
CA ASP A 75 8.37 -11.79 24.75
C ASP A 75 7.58 -10.63 25.37
N GLY A 76 6.87 -9.88 24.53
CA GLY A 76 6.03 -8.75 24.95
C GLY A 76 6.55 -7.36 24.56
N GLU A 77 7.76 -7.24 23.98
CA GLU A 77 8.19 -5.96 23.41
C GLU A 77 7.27 -5.54 22.26
N ASP A 78 6.73 -4.32 22.35
CA ASP A 78 5.86 -3.75 21.33
C ASP A 78 6.69 -3.12 20.20
N ILE A 79 6.87 -3.90 19.15
CA ILE A 79 7.55 -3.48 17.93
C ILE A 79 6.84 -2.28 17.30
N LYS A 80 5.50 -2.25 17.30
CA LYS A 80 4.74 -1.23 16.54
C LYS A 80 4.87 0.16 17.15
N SER A 81 4.79 0.29 18.48
CA SER A 81 4.95 1.59 19.15
C SER A 81 6.38 2.11 19.12
N SER A 82 7.37 1.24 18.91
CA SER A 82 8.78 1.61 18.83
C SER A 82 9.21 2.07 17.43
N LEU A 83 8.43 1.72 16.38
CA LEU A 83 8.69 2.17 15.02
C LEU A 83 8.56 3.70 14.91
N PHE A 84 9.46 4.32 14.15
CA PHE A 84 9.55 5.76 13.91
C PHE A 84 9.84 6.63 15.14
N VAL A 85 9.97 6.04 16.34
CA VAL A 85 10.46 6.73 17.55
C VAL A 85 11.98 6.58 17.67
N ASP A 86 12.49 5.39 17.38
CA ASP A 86 13.92 5.06 17.37
C ASP A 86 14.34 4.60 15.97
N SER A 87 15.34 5.30 15.40
CA SER A 87 15.81 5.06 14.04
C SER A 87 16.57 3.75 13.88
N ASP A 88 17.30 3.32 14.90
CA ASP A 88 18.05 2.06 14.89
C ASP A 88 17.09 0.88 15.06
N VAL A 89 16.07 1.01 15.92
CA VAL A 89 15.00 0.01 16.02
C VAL A 89 14.25 -0.11 14.70
N THR A 90 13.86 1.01 14.09
CA THR A 90 13.12 1.02 12.82
C THR A 90 13.91 0.33 11.70
N ARG A 91 15.22 0.60 11.60
CA ARG A 91 16.11 -0.05 10.63
C ARG A 91 16.25 -1.55 10.89
N ARG A 92 16.46 -1.94 12.15
CA ARG A 92 16.60 -3.36 12.55
C ARG A 92 15.32 -4.15 12.27
N VAL A 93 14.16 -3.60 12.60
CA VAL A 93 12.86 -4.23 12.33
C VAL A 93 12.60 -4.36 10.83
N SER A 94 12.94 -3.33 10.04
CA SER A 94 12.81 -3.37 8.58
C SER A 94 13.68 -4.47 7.96
N THR A 95 14.93 -4.58 8.42
CA THR A 95 15.88 -5.61 7.98
C THR A 95 15.41 -7.01 8.37
N ALA A 96 15.00 -7.20 9.64
CA ALA A 96 14.51 -8.48 10.13
C ALA A 96 13.23 -8.94 9.40
N GLN A 97 12.33 -8.02 9.07
CA GLN A 97 11.16 -8.33 8.26
C GLN A 97 11.56 -8.83 6.88
N GLU A 98 12.42 -8.11 6.17
CA GLU A 98 12.85 -8.48 4.82
C GLU A 98 13.56 -9.86 4.82
N GLU A 99 14.47 -10.09 5.76
CA GLU A 99 15.13 -11.39 5.94
C GLU A 99 14.15 -12.50 6.30
N GLY A 100 13.20 -12.22 7.19
CA GLY A 100 12.17 -13.18 7.57
C GLY A 100 11.32 -13.61 6.37
N ILE A 101 10.96 -12.66 5.49
CA ILE A 101 10.21 -12.95 4.26
C ILE A 101 11.06 -13.73 3.25
N LYS A 102 12.31 -13.28 3.01
CA LYS A 102 13.26 -13.97 2.10
C LYS A 102 13.51 -15.42 2.51
N THR A 103 13.62 -15.68 3.80
CA THR A 103 13.90 -17.02 4.36
C THR A 103 12.65 -17.86 4.59
N GLY A 104 11.45 -17.32 4.35
CA GLY A 104 10.18 -18.00 4.58
C GLY A 104 9.77 -18.12 6.06
N LYS A 105 10.51 -17.48 6.99
CA LYS A 105 10.12 -17.39 8.41
C LYS A 105 8.89 -16.52 8.63
N ILE A 106 8.71 -15.50 7.77
CA ILE A 106 7.51 -14.67 7.72
C ILE A 106 6.79 -15.02 6.41
N LYS A 107 5.60 -15.60 6.53
CA LYS A 107 4.75 -15.85 5.36
C LYS A 107 3.86 -14.64 5.12
N VAL A 108 3.94 -14.08 3.92
CA VAL A 108 3.06 -13.02 3.45
C VAL A 108 2.24 -13.59 2.30
N ASP A 109 0.94 -13.35 2.31
CA ASP A 109 0.04 -13.77 1.25
C ASP A 109 -0.79 -12.57 0.78
N ALA A 110 -1.02 -12.49 -0.53
CA ALA A 110 -2.04 -11.61 -1.08
C ALA A 110 -3.42 -12.01 -0.54
N LEU A 111 -4.23 -11.02 -0.17
CA LEU A 111 -5.55 -11.26 0.38
C LEU A 111 -6.53 -11.69 -0.72
N ASP A 112 -7.59 -12.41 -0.33
CA ASP A 112 -8.60 -12.84 -1.30
C ASP A 112 -9.20 -11.61 -1.99
N GLY A 113 -9.33 -11.68 -3.32
CA GLY A 113 -9.70 -10.51 -4.11
C GLY A 113 -8.59 -9.96 -4.97
N VAL A 114 -7.39 -9.96 -4.41
CA VAL A 114 -6.39 -8.96 -4.75
C VAL A 114 -5.82 -9.18 -6.15
N VAL A 115 -5.33 -10.39 -6.41
CA VAL A 115 -4.69 -10.70 -7.70
C VAL A 115 -5.66 -10.53 -8.87
N GLU A 116 -6.94 -10.88 -8.70
CA GLU A 116 -7.96 -10.71 -9.74
C GLU A 116 -8.23 -9.24 -10.02
N GLN A 117 -8.52 -8.44 -8.98
CA GLN A 117 -8.77 -7.01 -9.13
C GLN A 117 -7.58 -6.28 -9.77
N LEU A 118 -6.36 -6.53 -9.29
CA LEU A 118 -5.16 -5.88 -9.83
C LEU A 118 -4.84 -6.33 -11.26
N SER A 119 -5.17 -7.58 -11.62
CA SER A 119 -5.04 -8.07 -13.00
C SER A 119 -6.01 -7.36 -13.94
N GLU A 120 -7.27 -7.18 -13.54
CA GLU A 120 -8.26 -6.46 -14.34
C GLU A 120 -7.85 -5.01 -14.61
N GLU A 121 -7.38 -4.29 -13.59
CA GLU A 121 -6.89 -2.91 -13.72
C GLU A 121 -5.66 -2.85 -14.63
N ARG A 122 -4.72 -3.78 -14.47
CA ARG A 122 -3.55 -3.90 -15.35
C ARG A 122 -3.94 -4.14 -16.80
N ASP A 123 -4.90 -5.03 -17.05
CA ASP A 123 -5.33 -5.40 -18.39
C ASP A 123 -6.11 -4.26 -19.08
N LYS A 124 -6.71 -3.34 -18.30
CA LYS A 124 -7.24 -2.05 -18.77
C LYS A 124 -6.16 -0.98 -19.01
N GLY A 125 -4.91 -1.27 -18.64
CA GLY A 125 -3.79 -0.35 -18.73
C GLY A 125 -3.81 0.75 -17.66
N GLU A 126 -4.54 0.55 -16.56
CA GLU A 126 -4.65 1.47 -15.42
C GLU A 126 -3.51 1.22 -14.44
N ASP A 127 -2.96 2.27 -13.83
CA ASP A 127 -1.83 2.14 -12.90
C ASP A 127 -2.28 1.84 -11.47
N ARG A 128 -1.43 1.15 -10.70
CA ARG A 128 -1.67 0.87 -9.29
C ARG A 128 -0.55 1.44 -8.44
N ALA A 129 -0.85 2.51 -7.72
CA ALA A 129 0.11 3.22 -6.88
C ALA A 129 -0.13 2.85 -5.41
N LEU A 130 0.92 2.48 -4.70
CA LEU A 130 0.85 2.23 -3.27
C LEU A 130 1.15 3.50 -2.49
N VAL A 131 0.31 3.79 -1.51
CA VAL A 131 0.50 4.85 -0.51
C VAL A 131 0.35 4.18 0.85
N THR A 132 1.46 3.92 1.53
CA THR A 132 1.49 3.04 2.70
C THR A 132 2.24 3.65 3.88
N VAL A 133 1.83 3.26 5.09
CA VAL A 133 2.64 3.49 6.30
C VAL A 133 3.78 2.48 6.34
N GLY A 134 4.97 2.91 6.74
CA GLY A 134 6.12 2.02 6.89
C GLY A 134 7.38 2.57 6.25
N THR A 135 8.45 1.79 6.37
CA THR A 135 9.67 2.06 5.61
C THR A 135 9.51 1.51 4.20
N TYR A 136 10.22 2.09 3.24
CA TYR A 136 10.27 1.59 1.87
C TYR A 136 10.73 0.11 1.83
N GLN A 137 11.72 -0.26 2.63
CA GLN A 137 12.19 -1.64 2.78
C GLN A 137 11.09 -2.58 3.30
N MET A 138 10.28 -2.14 4.26
CA MET A 138 9.15 -2.93 4.76
C MET A 138 8.07 -3.10 3.69
N ALA A 139 7.69 -2.03 3.00
CA ALA A 139 6.68 -2.09 1.97
C ALA A 139 7.12 -2.98 0.79
N ARG A 140 8.33 -2.80 0.26
CA ARG A 140 8.84 -3.64 -0.85
C ARG A 140 8.92 -5.12 -0.48
N SER A 141 9.30 -5.43 0.76
CA SER A 141 9.36 -6.83 1.23
C SER A 141 7.98 -7.45 1.38
N PHE A 142 6.95 -6.68 1.73
CA PHE A 142 5.56 -7.15 1.71
C PHE A 142 5.07 -7.41 0.28
N ILE A 143 5.35 -6.51 -0.67
CA ILE A 143 4.99 -6.69 -2.09
C ILE A 143 5.63 -7.99 -2.60
N TYR A 144 6.92 -8.16 -2.35
CA TYR A 144 7.67 -9.37 -2.67
C TYR A 144 7.07 -10.61 -1.99
N GLY A 145 6.85 -10.59 -0.68
CA GLY A 145 6.29 -11.73 0.03
C GLY A 145 4.94 -12.16 -0.55
N ALA A 146 4.09 -11.19 -0.92
CA ALA A 146 2.77 -11.44 -1.48
C ALA A 146 2.76 -11.82 -2.98
N GLY A 147 3.87 -11.65 -3.71
CA GLY A 147 3.90 -11.88 -5.16
C GLY A 147 3.19 -10.81 -5.98
N LEU A 148 3.32 -9.55 -5.58
CA LEU A 148 2.58 -8.43 -6.16
C LEU A 148 3.42 -7.49 -7.04
N GLU A 149 4.69 -7.80 -7.30
CA GLU A 149 5.63 -6.88 -7.98
C GLU A 149 5.18 -6.47 -9.38
N ASP A 150 4.61 -7.39 -10.15
CA ASP A 150 4.11 -7.11 -11.50
C ASP A 150 2.82 -6.30 -11.52
N TYR A 151 2.22 -6.11 -10.35
CA TYR A 151 0.98 -5.35 -10.19
C TYR A 151 1.23 -3.94 -9.68
N VAL A 152 2.37 -3.62 -9.10
CA VAL A 152 2.63 -2.30 -8.50
C VAL A 152 3.38 -1.40 -9.49
N THR A 153 2.80 -0.25 -9.81
CA THR A 153 3.42 0.75 -10.70
C THR A 153 4.34 1.70 -9.92
N ALA A 154 3.92 2.11 -8.72
CA ALA A 154 4.66 3.04 -7.88
C ALA A 154 4.42 2.77 -6.39
N LEU A 155 5.36 3.19 -5.56
CA LEU A 155 5.33 3.04 -4.11
C LEU A 155 5.77 4.34 -3.44
N THR A 156 4.88 4.91 -2.64
CA THR A 156 5.16 6.02 -1.74
C THR A 156 4.94 5.55 -0.30
N THR A 157 5.88 5.87 0.59
CA THR A 157 5.82 5.46 2.00
C THR A 157 5.81 6.65 2.95
N SER A 158 5.29 6.46 4.17
CA SER A 158 5.32 7.48 5.21
C SER A 158 6.75 7.85 5.65
N GLU A 159 7.71 6.94 5.51
CA GLU A 159 9.15 7.24 5.65
C GLU A 159 9.59 8.33 4.67
N GLU A 160 9.21 8.17 3.41
CA GLU A 160 9.57 9.11 2.34
C GLU A 160 8.86 10.45 2.48
N ALA A 161 7.59 10.44 2.87
CA ALA A 161 6.82 11.64 3.14
C ALA A 161 7.25 12.35 4.44
N GLY A 162 8.08 11.71 5.28
CA GLY A 162 8.48 12.25 6.58
C GLY A 162 7.35 12.33 7.61
N THR A 163 6.29 11.54 7.43
CA THR A 163 5.06 11.59 8.25
C THR A 163 5.04 10.56 9.39
N GLY A 164 6.13 9.84 9.60
CA GLY A 164 6.26 8.86 10.68
C GLY A 164 5.35 7.65 10.45
N ASN A 165 4.48 7.33 11.42
CA ASN A 165 3.62 6.14 11.39
C ASN A 165 2.19 6.40 10.89
N GLN A 166 2.01 7.43 10.04
CA GLN A 166 0.69 7.87 9.57
C GLN A 166 0.71 8.26 8.10
N LYS A 167 -0.40 8.04 7.40
CA LYS A 167 -0.70 8.69 6.12
C LYS A 167 -1.43 9.98 6.44
N THR A 168 -0.89 11.12 6.01
CA THR A 168 -1.50 12.43 6.29
C THR A 168 -2.21 12.96 5.05
N VAL A 169 -3.07 13.97 5.26
CA VAL A 169 -3.75 14.68 4.18
C VAL A 169 -2.74 15.21 3.17
N GLU A 170 -1.65 15.82 3.64
CA GLU A 170 -0.58 16.38 2.80
C GLU A 170 0.10 15.30 1.96
N MET A 171 0.36 14.13 2.54
CA MET A 171 0.95 13.01 1.81
C MET A 171 0.09 12.59 0.61
N PHE A 172 -1.24 12.53 0.77
CA PHE A 172 -2.16 12.19 -0.31
C PHE A 172 -2.23 13.29 -1.38
N VAL A 173 -2.26 14.56 -0.96
CA VAL A 173 -2.25 15.71 -1.88
C VAL A 173 -0.96 15.73 -2.70
N ASP A 174 0.20 15.57 -2.08
CA ASP A 174 1.49 15.54 -2.77
C ASP A 174 1.56 14.39 -3.77
N VAL A 175 1.13 13.18 -3.37
CA VAL A 175 1.05 12.03 -4.29
C VAL A 175 0.17 12.34 -5.49
N TYR A 176 -1.00 12.93 -5.27
CA TYR A 176 -1.92 13.29 -6.35
C TYR A 176 -1.30 14.32 -7.30
N GLU A 177 -0.71 15.38 -6.78
CA GLU A 177 -0.05 16.43 -7.59
C GLU A 177 1.07 15.83 -8.46
N ARG A 178 1.87 14.92 -7.89
CA ARG A 178 2.93 14.20 -8.62
C ARG A 178 2.39 13.29 -9.71
N LEU A 179 1.24 12.64 -9.52
CA LEU A 179 0.57 11.89 -10.58
C LEU A 179 0.09 12.83 -11.69
N LYS A 180 -0.51 13.97 -11.33
CA LYS A 180 -1.02 14.95 -12.29
C LYS A 180 0.08 15.55 -13.17
N GLU A 181 1.25 15.85 -12.59
CA GLU A 181 2.44 16.27 -13.34
C GLU A 181 2.86 15.26 -14.43
N ARG A 182 2.52 13.98 -14.25
CA ARG A 182 2.79 12.88 -15.18
C ARG A 182 1.60 12.57 -16.11
N GLY A 183 0.56 13.42 -16.10
CA GLY A 183 -0.65 13.22 -16.89
C GLY A 183 -1.55 12.09 -16.37
N LYS A 184 -1.46 11.81 -15.06
CA LYS A 184 -2.21 10.75 -14.38
C LYS A 184 -3.16 11.32 -13.34
N THR A 185 -4.26 10.62 -13.11
CA THR A 185 -5.26 10.99 -12.12
C THR A 185 -5.58 9.79 -11.26
N MET A 186 -5.44 9.95 -9.94
CA MET A 186 -5.95 8.96 -8.99
C MET A 186 -7.48 8.99 -9.01
N LYS A 187 -8.13 7.83 -9.19
CA LYS A 187 -9.60 7.72 -9.21
C LYS A 187 -10.18 7.01 -8.02
N THR A 188 -9.43 6.08 -7.42
CA THR A 188 -9.85 5.43 -6.19
C THR A 188 -8.68 5.29 -5.24
N TYR A 189 -8.94 5.25 -3.95
CA TYR A 189 -7.99 4.84 -2.92
C TYR A 189 -8.62 3.76 -2.02
N CYS A 190 -7.87 2.73 -1.64
CA CYS A 190 -8.35 1.68 -0.74
C CYS A 190 -7.42 1.53 0.47
N ASP A 191 -8.00 1.42 1.66
CA ASP A 191 -7.29 1.25 2.92
C ASP A 191 -8.14 0.38 3.87
N ASP A 192 -7.53 -0.33 4.82
CA ASP A 192 -8.23 -1.06 5.89
C ASP A 192 -8.25 -0.28 7.21
N SER A 193 -7.55 0.85 7.27
CA SER A 193 -7.56 1.77 8.40
C SER A 193 -8.57 2.89 8.22
N GLU A 194 -9.56 2.94 9.11
CA GLU A 194 -10.56 4.03 9.13
C GLU A 194 -9.90 5.41 9.28
N ARG A 195 -8.84 5.52 10.10
CA ARG A 195 -8.11 6.77 10.29
C ARG A 195 -7.49 7.27 8.99
N ASP A 196 -6.82 6.38 8.25
CA ASP A 196 -6.13 6.74 7.02
C ASP A 196 -7.15 6.98 5.88
N ALA A 197 -8.28 6.26 5.87
CA ALA A 197 -9.41 6.54 4.99
C ALA A 197 -10.00 7.94 5.20
N LYS A 198 -10.14 8.40 6.45
CA LYS A 198 -10.58 9.78 6.75
C LYS A 198 -9.60 10.84 6.23
N ALA A 199 -8.29 10.62 6.42
CA ALA A 199 -7.28 11.51 5.86
C ALA A 199 -7.34 11.56 4.33
N ALA A 200 -7.59 10.42 3.67
CA ALA A 200 -7.77 10.34 2.22
C ALA A 200 -9.03 11.08 1.74
N VAL A 201 -10.14 11.01 2.49
CA VAL A 201 -11.36 11.79 2.19
C VAL A 201 -11.09 13.29 2.28
N GLU A 202 -10.43 13.75 3.33
CA GLU A 202 -10.07 15.17 3.49
C GLU A 202 -9.16 15.64 2.34
N ALA A 203 -8.17 14.82 1.96
CA ALA A 203 -7.31 15.11 0.82
C ALA A 203 -8.12 15.20 -0.50
N SER A 204 -9.03 14.25 -0.74
CA SER A 204 -9.88 14.24 -1.94
C SER A 204 -10.71 15.52 -2.07
N LYS A 205 -11.29 16.02 -0.97
CA LYS A 205 -12.02 17.31 -0.95
C LYS A 205 -11.13 18.51 -1.31
N ILE A 206 -9.92 18.57 -0.77
CA ILE A 206 -8.95 19.63 -1.10
C ILE A 206 -8.57 19.57 -2.58
N ILE A 207 -8.41 18.37 -3.13
CA ILE A 207 -8.07 18.14 -4.53
C ILE A 207 -9.24 18.57 -5.42
N GLU A 208 -10.49 18.25 -5.04
CA GLU A 208 -11.70 18.64 -5.74
C GLU A 208 -11.82 20.16 -5.86
N GLU A 209 -11.64 20.88 -4.76
CA GLU A 209 -11.65 22.34 -4.75
C GLU A 209 -10.56 22.97 -5.64
N ARG A 210 -9.38 22.35 -5.71
CA ARG A 210 -8.23 22.89 -6.47
C ARG A 210 -8.26 22.54 -7.95
N TYR A 211 -8.80 21.38 -8.29
CA TYR A 211 -8.58 20.76 -9.58
C TYR A 211 -9.86 20.34 -10.30
N ASP A 212 -11.03 20.52 -9.69
CA ASP A 212 -12.32 20.01 -10.19
C ASP A 212 -12.25 18.50 -10.46
N ASP A 213 -11.52 17.79 -9.61
CA ASP A 213 -11.23 16.36 -9.71
C ASP A 213 -10.98 15.80 -8.30
N GLY A 214 -11.27 14.54 -8.08
CA GLY A 214 -11.10 13.89 -6.78
C GLY A 214 -10.99 12.39 -6.97
N PHE A 215 -10.97 11.66 -5.86
CA PHE A 215 -10.99 10.20 -5.89
C PHE A 215 -11.93 9.63 -4.84
N THR A 216 -12.51 8.48 -5.16
CA THR A 216 -13.37 7.69 -4.27
C THR A 216 -12.53 6.92 -3.26
N ILE A 217 -12.93 6.94 -1.99
CA ILE A 217 -12.20 6.25 -0.92
C ILE A 217 -12.99 5.02 -0.50
N PHE A 218 -12.30 3.88 -0.43
CA PHE A 218 -12.84 2.61 0.01
C PHE A 218 -12.17 2.16 1.30
N LEU A 219 -12.96 1.91 2.35
CA LEU A 219 -12.51 1.26 3.57
C LEU A 219 -12.76 -0.25 3.45
N VAL A 220 -11.70 -1.05 3.43
CA VAL A 220 -11.76 -2.51 3.36
C VAL A 220 -11.93 -3.08 4.77
N LYS A 221 -13.17 -3.40 5.12
CA LYS A 221 -13.54 -4.03 6.40
C LYS A 221 -14.15 -5.41 6.15
N ARG A 222 -13.32 -6.45 6.25
CA ARG A 222 -13.70 -7.85 5.88
C ARG A 222 -14.78 -8.46 6.77
N ASP A 223 -14.86 -8.00 8.00
CA ASP A 223 -15.82 -8.41 9.02
C ASP A 223 -16.99 -7.42 9.15
N ALA A 224 -17.15 -6.49 8.20
CA ALA A 224 -18.26 -5.55 8.20
C ALA A 224 -19.61 -6.28 8.19
N GLU A 225 -20.52 -5.85 9.06
CA GLU A 225 -21.93 -6.25 9.02
C GLU A 225 -22.62 -5.63 7.79
N ASP A 226 -23.75 -6.19 7.34
CA ASP A 226 -24.42 -5.75 6.10
C ASP A 226 -24.82 -4.26 6.13
N GLU A 227 -25.20 -3.77 7.31
CA GLU A 227 -25.57 -2.37 7.55
C GLU A 227 -24.37 -1.40 7.54
N GLU A 228 -23.15 -1.92 7.67
CA GLU A 228 -21.94 -1.11 7.60
C GLU A 228 -21.43 -0.93 6.17
N VAL A 229 -21.81 -1.82 5.24
CA VAL A 229 -21.36 -1.79 3.83
C VAL A 229 -22.05 -0.67 3.06
N GLY A 230 -21.28 0.12 2.32
CA GLY A 230 -21.76 1.25 1.53
C GLY A 230 -21.18 2.60 1.98
N LEU A 231 -21.77 3.69 1.48
CA LEU A 231 -21.31 5.04 1.77
C LEU A 231 -21.54 5.39 3.26
N ASN A 232 -20.47 5.78 3.94
CA ASN A 232 -20.50 6.23 5.32
C ASN A 232 -20.66 7.76 5.41
N GLN A 233 -21.11 8.25 6.57
CA GLN A 233 -21.25 9.68 6.90
C GLN A 233 -19.93 10.45 6.80
N ASP A 234 -18.79 9.79 7.01
CA ASP A 234 -17.47 10.39 6.92
C ASP A 234 -16.96 10.51 5.46
N GLY A 235 -17.70 10.01 4.46
CA GLY A 235 -17.43 10.23 3.04
C GLY A 235 -16.59 9.14 2.35
N TYR A 236 -16.28 8.03 3.02
CA TYR A 236 -15.70 6.83 2.41
C TYR A 236 -16.75 5.73 2.27
N ILE A 237 -16.48 4.74 1.41
CA ILE A 237 -17.35 3.59 1.15
C ILE A 237 -16.78 2.35 1.82
N VAL A 238 -17.52 1.72 2.71
CA VAL A 238 -17.12 0.47 3.36
C VAL A 238 -17.40 -0.70 2.42
N ILE A 239 -16.38 -1.53 2.18
CA ILE A 239 -16.45 -2.75 1.37
C ILE A 239 -15.78 -3.90 2.10
N ARG A 240 -16.14 -5.15 1.78
CA ARG A 240 -15.53 -6.33 2.40
C ARG A 240 -14.31 -6.82 1.65
N SER A 241 -14.30 -6.66 0.33
CA SER A 241 -13.18 -7.00 -0.53
C SER A 241 -12.96 -5.89 -1.56
N ILE A 242 -11.70 -5.70 -1.99
CA ILE A 242 -11.40 -4.76 -3.07
C ILE A 242 -12.03 -5.14 -4.41
N ARG A 243 -12.50 -6.40 -4.58
CA ARG A 243 -13.31 -6.80 -5.76
C ARG A 243 -14.65 -6.08 -5.81
N ASP A 244 -15.18 -5.68 -4.65
CA ASP A 244 -16.53 -5.12 -4.55
C ASP A 244 -16.58 -3.66 -5.00
N LYS A 245 -15.43 -2.98 -5.13
CA LYS A 245 -15.33 -1.55 -5.50
C LYS A 245 -16.20 -1.18 -6.70
N SER A 246 -16.18 -2.02 -7.73
CA SER A 246 -16.90 -1.78 -8.99
C SER A 246 -18.42 -1.65 -8.81
N GLN A 247 -18.99 -2.21 -7.74
CA GLN A 247 -20.42 -2.13 -7.41
C GLN A 247 -20.82 -0.73 -6.92
N PHE A 248 -19.85 0.07 -6.49
CA PHE A 248 -20.08 1.35 -5.80
C PHE A 248 -19.51 2.56 -6.55
N VAL A 249 -18.79 2.34 -7.65
CA VAL A 249 -18.30 3.44 -8.49
C VAL A 249 -19.49 4.17 -9.11
N GLY A 250 -19.62 5.47 -8.82
CA GLY A 250 -20.70 6.34 -9.34
C GLY A 250 -21.78 6.73 -8.33
N LEU A 251 -21.72 6.24 -7.09
CA LEU A 251 -22.68 6.58 -6.02
C LEU A 251 -22.47 7.95 -5.37
N GLU A 252 -21.46 8.71 -5.80
CA GLU A 252 -21.12 10.03 -5.21
C GLU A 252 -22.09 11.16 -5.61
N ASN A 253 -23.05 10.88 -6.51
CA ASN A 253 -23.98 11.88 -7.08
C ASN A 253 -25.47 11.61 -6.76
N GLU A 254 -25.79 10.71 -5.82
CA GLU A 254 -27.16 10.48 -5.30
C GLU A 254 -27.33 11.06 -3.90
#